data_AF-A0A6L9JA49-F1
#
_entry.id   AF-A0A6L9JA49-F1
#
_cell.length_a   1.000
_cell.length_b   1.000
_cell.length_c   1.000
_cell.angle_alpha   90.00
_cell.angle_beta   90.00
_cell.angle_gamma   90.00
#
_symmetry.space_group_name_H-M   'P 1'
#
loop_
_entity.id
_entity.type
_entity.pdbx_description
1 polymer ?
#
loop_
_entity_poly.entity_id
_entity_poly.type
_entity_poly.pdbx_seq_one_letter_code
_entity_poly.pdbx_strand_id
1 'polypeptide(L)'
;VTPQERAVIVDYLSSPVSQPDVMPLDEQQLLQGDALVALRCGDCHSRQFLAGVEGTSRSPDGWATAVDRMIDYGVVLTPAERDLIVNYLSSLEPDDLLAPGESRMQASEYDALYGDALVNLRCTDCHGRTLVAGVAPDSRGRAEWAATVDRMISYGLRLTPDERETIINYLAGQ
;
A
#
# COMPACT_ATOMS: atom_id res chain seq x y z
N VAL A 1 21.99 -35.90 24.63
CA VAL A 1 22.35 -34.73 23.79
C VAL A 1 23.77 -34.89 23.33
N THR A 2 23.95 -35.25 22.07
CA THR A 2 25.25 -35.40 21.41
C THR A 2 25.95 -34.03 21.26
N PRO A 3 27.26 -34.00 21.02
CA PRO A 3 27.97 -32.75 20.73
C PRO A 3 27.39 -31.99 19.54
N GLN A 4 26.84 -32.70 18.55
CA GLN A 4 26.16 -32.13 17.38
C GLN A 4 24.81 -31.51 17.77
N GLU A 5 24.02 -32.18 18.61
CA GLU A 5 22.76 -31.62 19.13
C GLU A 5 22.99 -30.39 20.03
N ARG A 6 24.13 -30.30 20.72
CA ARG A 6 24.50 -29.09 21.50
C ARG A 6 24.86 -27.91 20.61
N ALA A 7 25.54 -28.13 19.48
CA ALA A 7 25.90 -27.07 18.54
C ALA A 7 24.64 -26.43 17.92
N VAL A 8 23.64 -27.25 17.58
CA VAL A 8 22.35 -26.77 17.04
C VAL A 8 21.58 -25.91 18.06
N ILE A 9 21.61 -26.29 19.34
CA ILE A 9 20.92 -25.52 20.39
C ILE A 9 21.61 -24.17 20.65
N VAL A 10 22.94 -24.12 20.60
CA VAL A 10 23.70 -22.87 20.81
C VAL A 10 23.53 -21.91 19.63
N ASP A 11 23.42 -22.43 18.40
CA ASP A 11 23.14 -21.65 17.19
C ASP A 11 21.71 -21.07 17.19
N TYR A 12 20.73 -21.88 17.62
CA TYR A 12 19.33 -21.44 17.79
C TYR A 12 19.17 -20.32 18.83
N LEU A 13 19.97 -20.34 19.91
CA LEU A 13 19.93 -19.32 20.97
C LEU A 13 20.79 -18.08 20.67
N SER A 14 21.62 -18.12 19.62
CA SER A 14 22.44 -16.99 19.18
C SER A 14 21.84 -16.26 17.97
N SER A 15 20.76 -16.80 17.39
CA SER A 15 19.97 -16.11 16.38
C SER A 15 19.24 -14.93 17.05
N PRO A 16 19.31 -13.70 16.48
CA PRO A 16 18.55 -12.58 17.01
C PRO A 16 17.08 -12.95 16.96
N VAL A 17 16.44 -12.98 18.12
CA VAL A 17 14.99 -13.07 18.25
C VAL A 17 14.41 -11.87 17.50
N SER A 18 13.92 -12.09 16.28
CA SER A 18 13.10 -11.11 15.58
C SER A 18 11.94 -10.73 16.52
N GLN A 19 11.80 -9.45 16.79
CA GLN A 19 10.74 -8.92 17.64
C GLN A 19 9.38 -9.45 17.14
N PRO A 20 8.51 -9.98 18.02
CA PRO A 20 7.18 -10.39 17.63
C PRO A 20 6.34 -9.13 17.43
N ASP A 21 5.94 -8.86 16.18
CA ASP A 21 4.69 -8.22 15.74
C ASP A 21 4.78 -7.40 14.44
N VAL A 22 5.93 -7.35 13.76
CA VAL A 22 6.00 -6.83 12.39
C VAL A 22 6.42 -7.95 11.46
N MET A 23 5.45 -8.57 10.77
CA MET A 23 5.81 -9.42 9.63
C MET A 23 6.52 -8.53 8.60
N PRO A 24 7.70 -8.93 8.09
CA PRO A 24 8.34 -8.17 7.03
C PRO A 24 7.37 -8.10 5.84
N LEU A 25 7.02 -6.87 5.45
CA LEU A 25 6.17 -6.64 4.30
C LEU A 25 6.87 -7.19 3.07
N ASP A 26 6.13 -7.91 2.23
CA ASP A 26 6.64 -8.24 0.91
C ASP A 26 6.68 -6.99 0.02
N GLU A 27 7.35 -7.11 -1.12
CA GLU A 27 7.50 -6.01 -2.07
C GLU A 27 6.14 -5.43 -2.49
N GLN A 28 5.15 -6.28 -2.74
CA GLN A 28 3.82 -5.85 -3.14
C GLN A 28 3.11 -5.05 -2.03
N GLN A 29 3.24 -5.49 -0.77
CA GLN A 29 2.69 -4.81 0.39
C GLN A 29 3.38 -3.46 0.65
N LEU A 30 4.70 -3.37 0.48
CA LEU A 30 5.43 -2.09 0.60
C LEU A 30 4.91 -1.07 -0.42
N LEU A 31 4.65 -1.53 -1.65
CA LEU A 31 4.19 -0.68 -2.75
C LEU A 31 2.72 -0.27 -2.58
N GLN A 32 1.86 -1.19 -2.14
CA GLN A 32 0.47 -0.88 -1.79
C GLN A 32 0.39 0.08 -0.60
N GLY A 33 1.26 -0.08 0.40
CA GLY A 33 1.37 0.84 1.53
C GLY A 33 1.75 2.25 1.09
N ASP A 34 2.73 2.38 0.20
CA ASP A 34 3.12 3.66 -0.38
C ASP A 34 1.98 4.34 -1.15
N ALA A 35 1.32 3.58 -2.03
CA ALA A 35 0.16 4.01 -2.79
C ALA A 35 -0.99 4.48 -1.89
N LEU A 36 -1.29 3.74 -0.83
CA LEU A 36 -2.34 4.10 0.13
C LEU A 36 -2.00 5.38 0.89
N VAL A 37 -0.75 5.55 1.32
CA VAL A 37 -0.31 6.79 1.97
C VAL A 37 -0.44 7.98 1.01
N ALA A 38 0.00 7.83 -0.24
CA ALA A 38 -0.15 8.88 -1.25
C ALA A 38 -1.62 9.25 -1.47
N LEU A 39 -2.49 8.25 -1.65
CA LEU A 39 -3.91 8.43 -1.95
C LEU A 39 -4.72 9.00 -0.78
N ARG A 40 -4.47 8.53 0.44
CA ARG A 40 -5.30 8.85 1.62
C ARG A 40 -4.81 10.08 2.36
N CYS A 41 -3.54 10.41 2.23
CA CYS A 41 -2.90 11.46 3.02
C CYS A 41 -2.43 12.65 2.18
N GLY A 42 -2.15 12.43 0.88
CA GLY A 42 -1.56 13.42 -0.02
C GLY A 42 -2.42 14.67 -0.27
N ASP A 43 -3.74 14.57 -0.10
CA ASP A 43 -4.66 15.69 -0.31
C ASP A 43 -4.46 16.83 0.71
N CYS A 44 -4.02 16.50 1.92
CA CYS A 44 -3.87 17.47 3.01
C CYS A 44 -2.41 17.74 3.35
N HIS A 45 -1.51 16.77 3.18
CA HIS A 45 -0.10 16.94 3.52
C HIS A 45 0.85 16.09 2.68
N SER A 46 2.02 16.66 2.39
CA SER A 46 3.11 16.00 1.66
C SER A 46 3.82 14.93 2.52
N ARG A 47 4.45 13.93 1.89
CA ARG A 47 5.15 12.84 2.61
C ARG A 47 6.31 13.33 3.48
N GLN A 48 7.02 14.38 3.07
CA GLN A 48 8.03 15.06 3.89
C GLN A 48 7.48 15.58 5.23
N PHE A 49 6.17 15.83 5.34
CA PHE A 49 5.54 16.16 6.61
C PHE A 49 5.61 15.00 7.62
N LEU A 50 5.58 13.75 7.14
CA LEU A 50 5.68 12.54 7.97
C LEU A 50 7.04 12.44 8.68
N ALA A 51 8.11 12.94 8.06
CA ALA A 51 9.45 12.97 8.65
C ALA A 51 9.52 13.83 9.93
N GLY A 52 8.68 14.87 10.00
CA GLY A 52 8.65 15.87 11.05
C GLY A 52 7.53 15.71 12.09
N VAL A 53 6.76 14.61 12.06
CA VAL A 53 5.73 14.35 13.08
C VAL A 53 6.42 14.00 14.40
N GLU A 54 6.69 15.02 15.21
CA GLU A 54 7.22 14.89 16.56
C GLU A 54 6.25 14.10 17.46
N GLY A 55 6.80 13.22 18.30
CA GLY A 55 6.02 12.48 19.32
C GLY A 55 5.36 11.19 18.85
N THR A 56 5.41 10.87 17.57
CA THR A 56 5.14 9.51 17.09
C THR A 56 6.39 8.68 17.41
N SER A 57 6.33 7.75 18.36
CA SER A 57 7.33 6.68 18.37
C SER A 57 7.27 6.07 16.97
N ARG A 58 8.37 6.03 16.23
CA ARG A 58 8.43 5.41 14.88
C ARG A 58 8.32 3.88 14.98
N SER A 59 7.47 3.43 15.89
CA SER A 59 7.04 2.08 16.19
C SER A 59 5.62 1.90 15.64
N PRO A 60 5.17 0.64 15.48
CA PRO A 60 3.79 0.33 15.10
C PRO A 60 2.76 1.08 15.94
N ASP A 61 2.90 1.11 17.26
CA ASP A 61 1.96 1.79 18.16
C ASP A 61 1.90 3.31 17.96
N GLY A 62 3.04 3.94 17.68
CA GLY A 62 3.06 5.38 17.44
C GLY A 62 2.39 5.70 16.12
N TRP A 63 2.73 4.98 15.05
CA TRP A 63 2.08 5.16 13.75
C TRP A 63 0.59 4.86 13.79
N ALA A 64 0.16 3.82 14.52
CA ALA A 64 -1.24 3.53 14.78
C ALA A 64 -1.98 4.71 15.42
N THR A 65 -1.37 5.33 16.44
CA THR A 65 -1.91 6.52 17.12
C THR A 65 -1.97 7.74 16.19
N ALA A 66 -0.97 7.93 15.32
CA ALA A 66 -0.95 9.03 14.36
C ALA A 66 -2.05 8.85 13.30
N VAL A 67 -2.21 7.64 12.75
CA VAL A 67 -3.26 7.32 11.77
C VAL A 67 -4.65 7.44 12.39
N ASP A 68 -4.87 6.98 13.62
CA ASP A 68 -6.16 7.11 14.30
C ASP A 68 -6.59 8.56 14.46
N ARG A 69 -5.65 9.46 14.76
CA ARG A 69 -5.93 10.89 14.83
C ARG A 69 -6.36 11.46 13.47
N MET A 70 -5.83 10.93 12.37
CA MET A 70 -6.26 11.36 11.03
C MET A 70 -7.65 10.82 10.70
N ILE A 71 -8.01 9.64 11.20
CA ILE A 71 -9.37 9.12 11.12
C ILE A 71 -10.33 10.03 11.91
N ASP A 72 -9.95 10.46 13.11
CA ASP A 72 -10.72 11.43 13.91
C ASP A 72 -10.87 12.79 13.18
N TYR A 73 -9.89 13.17 12.36
CA TYR A 73 -9.94 14.37 11.51
C TYR A 73 -10.68 14.17 10.18
N GLY A 74 -11.20 12.97 9.91
CA GLY A 74 -12.11 12.70 8.81
C GLY A 74 -11.56 11.85 7.67
N VAL A 75 -10.35 11.29 7.80
CA VAL A 75 -9.87 10.28 6.84
C VAL A 75 -10.67 8.99 7.02
N VAL A 76 -11.22 8.46 5.93
CA VAL A 76 -11.95 7.18 5.96
C VAL A 76 -11.05 6.07 5.45
N LEU A 77 -10.69 5.14 6.35
CA LEU A 77 -9.92 3.94 6.07
C LEU A 77 -10.71 2.69 6.47
N THR A 78 -10.60 1.62 5.70
CA THR A 78 -10.97 0.28 6.16
C THR A 78 -9.95 -0.23 7.19
N PRO A 79 -10.31 -1.23 8.03
CA PRO A 79 -9.35 -1.83 8.96
C PRO A 79 -8.09 -2.36 8.27
N ALA A 80 -8.24 -3.01 7.11
CA ALA A 80 -7.11 -3.56 6.35
C ALA A 80 -6.18 -2.46 5.79
N GLU A 81 -6.74 -1.36 5.27
CA GLU A 81 -5.93 -0.22 4.81
C GLU A 81 -5.19 0.43 5.96
N ARG A 82 -5.87 0.61 7.11
CA ARG A 82 -5.27 1.17 8.31
C ARG A 82 -4.05 0.34 8.73
N ASP A 83 -4.22 -0.98 8.82
CA ASP A 83 -3.14 -1.88 9.25
C ASP A 83 -1.97 -1.88 8.25
N LEU A 84 -2.26 -1.89 6.94
CA LEU A 84 -1.22 -1.84 5.91
C LEU A 84 -0.46 -0.51 5.94
N ILE A 85 -1.14 0.63 6.13
CA ILE A 85 -0.50 1.93 6.28
C ILE A 85 0.40 1.97 7.51
N VAL A 86 -0.08 1.47 8.67
CA VAL A 86 0.71 1.44 9.90
C VAL A 86 1.96 0.57 9.74
N ASN A 87 1.83 -0.61 9.16
CA ASN A 87 2.96 -1.51 8.92
C ASN A 87 3.95 -0.89 7.93
N TYR A 88 3.46 -0.28 6.85
CA TYR A 88 4.29 0.41 5.87
C TYR A 88 5.08 1.54 6.50
N LEU A 89 4.42 2.48 7.19
CA LEU A 89 5.08 3.61 7.83
C LEU A 89 6.08 3.17 8.92
N SER A 90 5.80 2.07 9.61
CA SER A 90 6.71 1.49 10.61
C SER A 90 7.95 0.83 10.00
N SER A 91 7.89 0.46 8.72
CA SER A 91 9.02 -0.11 7.98
C SER A 91 9.94 0.96 7.36
N LEU A 92 9.53 2.23 7.34
CA LEU A 92 10.30 3.31 6.72
C LEU A 92 11.46 3.75 7.61
N GLU A 93 12.65 3.82 7.02
CA GLU A 93 13.80 4.44 7.66
C GLU A 93 13.73 5.98 7.54
N PRO A 94 14.38 6.74 8.44
CA PRO A 94 14.36 8.20 8.41
C PRO A 94 14.80 8.80 7.07
N ASP A 95 15.76 8.17 6.40
CA ASP A 95 16.27 8.63 5.11
C ASP A 95 15.25 8.43 3.98
N ASP A 96 14.36 7.44 4.07
CA ASP A 96 13.31 7.21 3.07
C ASP A 96 12.21 8.28 3.15
N LEU A 97 12.01 8.91 4.32
CA LEU A 97 11.06 10.00 4.52
C LEU A 97 11.60 11.36 4.05
N LEU A 98 12.93 11.49 3.97
CA LEU A 98 13.64 12.73 3.63
C LEU A 98 14.13 12.76 2.17
N ALA A 99 14.07 11.62 1.48
CA ALA A 99 14.39 11.57 0.06
C ALA A 99 13.43 12.50 -0.71
N PRO A 100 13.95 13.42 -1.56
CA PRO A 100 13.09 14.11 -2.53
C PRO A 100 12.35 13.05 -3.33
N GLY A 101 11.06 13.26 -3.61
CA GLY A 101 10.09 12.28 -4.13
C GLY A 101 10.37 11.66 -5.50
N GLU A 102 11.63 11.51 -5.88
CA GLU A 102 12.11 10.63 -6.93
C GLU A 102 12.18 9.22 -6.34
N SER A 103 11.08 8.48 -6.52
CA SER A 103 11.00 7.07 -6.19
C SER A 103 12.21 6.30 -6.72
N ARG A 104 12.73 5.33 -5.94
CA ARG A 104 13.71 4.32 -6.42
C ARG A 104 13.17 3.47 -7.59
N MET A 105 11.89 3.60 -7.89
CA MET A 105 11.15 2.85 -8.89
C MET A 105 10.85 3.72 -10.12
N GLN A 106 10.93 3.12 -11.31
CA GLN A 106 10.62 3.83 -12.56
C GLN A 106 9.17 4.32 -12.54
N ALA A 107 8.89 5.52 -13.05
CA ALA A 107 7.55 6.11 -13.04
C ALA A 107 6.48 5.20 -13.64
N SER A 108 6.81 4.43 -14.69
CA SER A 108 5.90 3.46 -15.31
C SER A 108 5.56 2.26 -14.42
N GLU A 109 6.50 1.85 -13.57
CA GLU A 109 6.32 0.75 -12.62
C GLU A 109 5.50 1.23 -11.42
N TYR A 110 5.79 2.44 -10.93
CA TYR A 110 4.96 3.12 -9.93
C TYR A 110 3.51 3.28 -10.41
N ASP A 111 3.29 3.75 -11.64
CA ASP A 111 1.94 3.92 -12.21
C ASP A 111 1.19 2.58 -12.31
N ALA A 112 1.88 1.50 -12.69
CA ALA A 112 1.29 0.17 -12.76
C ALA A 112 0.87 -0.34 -11.38
N LEU A 113 1.71 -0.13 -10.36
CA LEU A 113 1.45 -0.59 -9.00
C LEU A 113 0.40 0.28 -8.29
N TYR A 114 0.42 1.59 -8.53
CA TYR A 114 -0.60 2.52 -8.06
C TYR A 114 -1.96 2.17 -8.68
N GLY A 115 -1.99 1.84 -9.97
CA GLY A 115 -3.17 1.31 -10.63
C GLY A 115 -3.66 -0.03 -10.07
N ASP A 116 -2.76 -0.98 -9.78
CA ASP A 116 -3.10 -2.27 -9.14
C ASP A 116 -3.78 -2.06 -7.78
N ALA A 117 -3.21 -1.16 -6.96
CA ALA A 117 -3.72 -0.78 -5.66
C ALA A 117 -5.08 -0.10 -5.76
N LEU A 118 -5.27 0.84 -6.69
CA LEU A 118 -6.56 1.48 -6.94
C LEU A 118 -7.61 0.47 -7.38
N VAL A 119 -7.30 -0.48 -8.26
CA VAL A 119 -8.21 -1.57 -8.63
C VAL A 119 -8.54 -2.41 -7.39
N ASN A 120 -7.56 -2.67 -6.52
CA ASN A 120 -7.80 -3.47 -5.32
C ASN A 120 -8.76 -2.78 -4.38
N LEU A 121 -8.52 -1.50 -4.16
CA LEU A 121 -9.28 -0.71 -3.21
C LEU A 121 -10.68 -0.39 -3.73
N ARG A 122 -10.77 0.11 -4.96
CA ARG A 122 -12.01 0.67 -5.50
C ARG A 122 -12.92 -0.40 -6.09
N CYS A 123 -12.36 -1.39 -6.79
CA CYS A 123 -13.17 -2.39 -7.47
C CYS A 123 -13.63 -3.52 -6.53
N THR A 124 -12.98 -3.71 -5.37
CA THR A 124 -13.38 -4.76 -4.43
C THR A 124 -14.47 -4.37 -3.43
N ASP A 125 -14.85 -3.09 -3.41
CA ASP A 125 -15.94 -2.58 -2.58
C ASP A 125 -17.30 -3.24 -2.87
N CYS A 126 -17.51 -3.70 -4.11
CA CYS A 126 -18.78 -4.33 -4.52
C CYS A 126 -18.64 -5.80 -4.94
N HIS A 127 -17.48 -6.23 -5.44
CA HIS A 127 -17.27 -7.59 -5.94
C HIS A 127 -15.80 -8.00 -5.88
N GLY A 128 -15.50 -9.30 -5.77
CA GLY A 128 -14.11 -9.76 -5.70
C GLY A 128 -13.24 -9.37 -6.91
N ARG A 129 -11.93 -9.22 -6.69
CA ARG A 129 -10.92 -8.89 -7.72
C ARG A 129 -10.89 -9.88 -8.88
N THR A 130 -11.36 -11.11 -8.66
CA THR A 130 -11.43 -12.18 -9.67
C THR A 130 -12.20 -11.79 -10.92
N LEU A 131 -13.17 -10.87 -10.83
CA LEU A 131 -13.89 -10.38 -12.02
C LEU A 131 -13.02 -9.54 -12.95
N VAL A 132 -12.04 -8.83 -12.39
CA VAL A 132 -11.07 -8.05 -13.17
C VAL A 132 -9.93 -8.95 -13.63
N ALA A 133 -9.39 -9.78 -12.73
CA ALA A 133 -8.30 -10.71 -13.03
C ALA A 133 -8.68 -11.83 -14.02
N GLY A 134 -9.98 -12.12 -14.18
CA GLY A 134 -10.48 -13.10 -15.15
C GLY A 134 -10.57 -12.57 -16.58
N VAL A 135 -10.31 -11.29 -16.81
CA VAL A 135 -10.21 -10.71 -18.16
C VAL A 135 -8.82 -11.02 -18.70
N ALA A 136 -8.73 -11.67 -19.87
CA ALA A 136 -7.45 -12.02 -20.45
C ALA A 136 -6.61 -10.75 -20.74
N PRO A 137 -5.29 -10.78 -20.49
CA PRO A 137 -4.34 -9.77 -20.98
C PRO A 137 -4.58 -9.45 -22.45
N ASP A 138 -4.42 -8.19 -22.85
CA ASP A 138 -4.63 -7.69 -24.22
C ASP A 138 -6.05 -7.84 -24.82
N SER A 139 -7.01 -8.44 -24.10
CA SER A 139 -8.37 -8.66 -24.64
C SER A 139 -9.20 -7.38 -24.74
N ARG A 140 -8.73 -6.29 -24.12
CA ARG A 140 -9.40 -4.99 -24.09
C ARG A 140 -8.40 -3.85 -24.26
N GLY A 141 -8.68 -2.97 -25.20
CA GLY A 141 -7.97 -1.70 -25.32
C GLY A 141 -8.43 -0.67 -24.29
N ARG A 142 -7.67 0.41 -24.17
CA ARG A 142 -7.96 1.54 -23.27
C ARG A 142 -9.40 2.06 -23.35
N ALA A 143 -9.96 2.18 -24.56
CA ALA A 143 -11.32 2.66 -24.75
C ALA A 143 -12.39 1.69 -24.19
N GLU A 144 -12.15 0.38 -24.27
CA GLU A 144 -13.05 -0.64 -23.76
C GLU A 144 -12.99 -0.72 -22.22
N TRP A 145 -11.80 -0.51 -21.65
CA TRP A 145 -11.64 -0.36 -20.21
C TRP A 145 -12.30 0.91 -19.67
N ALA A 146 -12.13 2.04 -20.36
CA ALA A 146 -12.81 3.29 -20.00
C ALA A 146 -14.33 3.11 -19.95
N ALA A 147 -14.92 2.48 -20.98
CA ALA A 147 -16.35 2.18 -21.01
C ALA A 147 -16.80 1.23 -19.88
N THR A 148 -15.93 0.32 -19.46
CA THR A 148 -16.20 -0.59 -18.34
C THR A 148 -16.18 0.16 -17.01
N VAL A 149 -15.16 0.98 -16.78
CA VAL A 149 -15.04 1.82 -15.58
C VAL A 149 -16.21 2.81 -15.48
N ASP A 150 -16.59 3.45 -16.59
CA ASP A 150 -17.75 4.37 -16.64
C ASP A 150 -19.05 3.67 -16.27
N ARG A 151 -19.21 2.41 -16.68
CA ARG A 151 -20.35 1.61 -16.28
C ARG A 151 -20.34 1.33 -14.78
N MET A 152 -19.18 1.04 -14.19
CA MET A 152 -19.09 0.84 -12.74
C MET A 152 -19.39 2.13 -11.96
N ILE A 153 -18.94 3.28 -12.47
CA ILE A 153 -19.30 4.59 -11.91
C ILE A 153 -20.83 4.79 -11.94
N SER A 154 -21.49 4.41 -13.04
CA SER A 154 -22.96 4.46 -13.13
C SER A 154 -23.67 3.53 -12.12
N TYR A 155 -22.99 2.50 -11.64
CA TYR A 155 -23.48 1.58 -10.61
C TYR A 155 -23.09 1.99 -9.18
N GLY A 156 -22.39 3.11 -9.01
CA GLY A 156 -22.07 3.68 -7.71
C GLY A 156 -20.60 3.63 -7.30
N LEU A 157 -19.71 3.13 -8.17
CA LEU A 157 -18.26 3.25 -7.94
C LEU A 157 -17.88 4.74 -7.89
N ARG A 158 -17.12 5.12 -6.86
CA ARG A 158 -16.66 6.50 -6.67
C ARG A 158 -15.17 6.58 -6.95
N LEU A 159 -14.80 7.39 -7.94
CA LEU A 159 -13.43 7.67 -8.32
C LEU A 159 -13.27 9.18 -8.54
N THR A 160 -12.10 9.73 -8.22
CA THR A 160 -11.69 11.02 -8.75
C THR A 160 -11.35 10.90 -10.25
N PRO A 161 -11.29 12.02 -11.00
CA PRO A 161 -10.84 11.99 -12.39
C PRO A 161 -9.46 11.35 -12.57
N ASP A 162 -8.53 11.63 -11.66
CA ASP A 162 -7.16 11.10 -11.73
C ASP A 162 -7.12 9.61 -11.43
N GLU A 163 -7.81 9.14 -10.39
CA GLU A 163 -7.93 7.72 -10.09
C GLU A 163 -8.54 6.94 -11.26
N ARG A 164 -9.56 7.52 -11.91
CA ARG A 164 -10.19 6.93 -13.10
C ARG A 164 -9.17 6.74 -14.22
N GLU A 165 -8.39 7.76 -14.53
CA GLU A 165 -7.38 7.69 -15.60
C GLU A 165 -6.25 6.70 -15.26
N THR A 166 -5.76 6.69 -14.02
CA THR A 166 -4.74 5.72 -13.56
C THR A 166 -5.24 4.29 -13.68
N ILE A 167 -6.46 3.99 -13.21
CA ILE A 167 -7.07 2.65 -13.32
C ILE A 167 -7.18 2.22 -14.78
N ILE A 168 -7.64 3.11 -15.67
CA ILE A 168 -7.79 2.82 -17.10
C ILE A 168 -6.43 2.51 -17.74
N ASN A 169 -5.41 3.32 -17.44
CA ASN A 169 -4.06 3.12 -17.99
C ASN A 169 -3.45 1.81 -17.49
N TYR A 170 -3.61 1.48 -16.20
CA TYR A 170 -3.16 0.21 -15.63
C TYR A 170 -3.86 -0.99 -16.27
N LEU A 171 -5.20 -0.99 -16.33
CA LEU A 171 -5.97 -2.11 -16.90
C LEU A 171 -5.68 -2.33 -18.39
N ALA A 172 -5.43 -1.25 -19.13
CA ALA A 172 -5.09 -1.32 -20.56
C ALA A 172 -3.63 -1.72 -20.81
N GLY A 173 -2.78 -1.71 -19.77
CA GLY A 173 -1.39 -2.14 -19.84
C GLY A 173 -1.17 -3.59 -19.36
N GLN A 174 -2.23 -4.34 -19.03
CA GLN A 174 -2.16 -5.75 -18.62
C GLN A 174 -2.08 -6.73 -19.79
#